data_AF-A0A7W1GME0-F1
#
_entry.id   AF-A0A7W1GME0-F1
#
_cell.length_a   1.000
_cell.length_b   1.000
_cell.length_c   1.000
_cell.angle_alpha   90.00
_cell.angle_beta   90.00
_cell.angle_gamma   90.00
#
_symmetry.space_group_name_H-M   'P 1'
#
loop_
_entity.id
_entity.type
_entity.pdbx_description
1 polymer ?
#
loop_
_entity_poly.entity_id
_entity_poly.type
_entity_poly.pdbx_seq_one_letter_code
_entity_poly.pdbx_strand_id
1 'polypeptide(L)'
;VSVPPRIARAGMAAAWRLRLQPSPPGWLDMGMGVPLLDTTRAREELGWTPRRDALDTLRELLEGIRDRAGAETPPLDPDAAGPLRARELATLAGTREQA
;
A
#
# COMPACT_ATOMS: atom_id res chain seq x y z
N VAL A 1 -7.59 -0.54 19.40
CA VAL A 1 -7.15 -1.72 20.21
C VAL A 1 -5.73 -2.07 19.79
N SER A 2 -4.83 -2.29 20.75
CA SER A 2 -3.49 -2.78 20.45
C SER A 2 -3.49 -4.31 20.53
N VAL A 3 -2.91 -4.97 19.52
CA VAL A 3 -2.80 -6.43 19.46
C VAL A 3 -1.31 -6.77 19.41
N PRO A 4 -0.82 -7.73 20.23
CA PRO A 4 0.55 -8.18 20.14
C PRO A 4 0.92 -8.63 18.71
N PRO A 5 2.08 -8.22 18.16
CA PRO A 5 2.46 -8.54 16.77
C PRO A 5 2.44 -10.03 16.43
N ARG A 6 2.79 -10.89 17.40
CA ARG A 6 2.74 -12.35 17.23
C ARG A 6 1.32 -12.87 16.98
N ILE A 7 0.32 -12.31 17.67
CA ILE A 7 -1.08 -12.69 17.51
C ILE A 7 -1.61 -12.20 16.15
N ALA A 8 -1.31 -10.96 15.79
CA ALA A 8 -1.66 -10.41 14.49
C ALA A 8 -1.06 -11.25 13.33
N ARG A 9 0.22 -11.60 13.46
CA ARG A 9 0.93 -12.46 12.50
C ARG A 9 0.28 -13.84 12.36
N ALA A 10 -0.06 -14.48 13.48
CA ALA A 10 -0.72 -15.79 13.46
C ALA A 10 -2.09 -15.73 12.80
N GLY A 11 -2.87 -14.67 13.07
CA GLY A 11 -4.17 -14.42 12.42
C GLY A 11 -4.03 -14.26 10.91
N MET A 12 -3.08 -13.44 10.45
CA MET A 12 -2.80 -13.30 9.01
C MET A 12 -2.37 -14.61 8.37
N ALA A 13 -1.52 -15.40 9.04
CA ALA A 13 -1.07 -16.69 8.53
C ALA A 13 -2.22 -17.70 8.40
N ALA A 14 -3.12 -17.75 9.38
CA ALA A 14 -4.31 -18.61 9.32
C ALA A 14 -5.24 -18.18 8.18
N ALA A 15 -5.55 -16.89 8.10
CA ALA A 15 -6.47 -16.36 7.10
C ALA A 15 -5.91 -16.50 5.66
N TRP A 16 -4.58 -16.41 5.49
CA TRP A 16 -3.92 -16.67 4.20
C TRP A 16 -3.98 -18.14 3.79
N ARG A 17 -3.72 -19.07 4.73
CA ARG A 17 -3.85 -20.52 4.49
C ARG A 17 -5.28 -20.92 4.15
N LEU A 18 -6.26 -20.25 4.75
CA LEU A 18 -7.68 -20.39 4.46
C LEU A 18 -8.13 -19.65 3.19
N ARG A 19 -7.22 -18.94 2.51
CA ARG A 19 -7.49 -18.14 1.30
C ARG A 19 -8.55 -17.05 1.51
N LEU A 20 -8.70 -16.54 2.72
CA LEU A 20 -9.63 -15.45 3.04
C LEU A 20 -9.13 -14.10 2.50
N GLN A 21 -7.82 -13.93 2.37
CA GLN A 21 -7.19 -12.76 1.78
C GLN A 21 -5.89 -13.13 1.05
N PRO A 22 -5.54 -12.42 -0.04
CA PRO A 22 -4.37 -12.70 -0.88
C PRO A 22 -3.07 -12.08 -0.35
N SER A 23 -2.90 -11.97 0.97
CA SER A 23 -1.73 -11.33 1.58
C SER A 23 -1.02 -12.30 2.53
N PRO A 24 0.19 -12.78 2.19
CA PRO A 24 0.95 -13.67 3.06
C PRO A 24 1.41 -12.95 4.34
N PRO A 25 1.66 -13.68 5.44
CA PRO A 25 2.00 -13.07 6.74
C PRO A 25 3.28 -12.23 6.72
N GLY A 26 4.20 -12.49 5.77
CA GLY A 26 5.43 -11.71 5.56
C GLY A 26 5.20 -10.21 5.36
N TRP A 27 4.03 -9.80 4.84
CA TRP A 27 3.66 -8.39 4.71
C TRP A 27 3.65 -7.64 6.05
N LEU A 28 3.25 -8.31 7.14
CA LEU A 28 3.29 -7.70 8.47
C LEU A 28 4.71 -7.48 8.95
N ASP A 29 5.61 -8.43 8.69
CA ASP A 29 7.03 -8.28 9.07
C ASP A 29 7.66 -7.11 8.32
N MET A 30 7.36 -7.00 7.02
CA MET A 30 7.81 -5.89 6.20
C MET A 30 7.33 -4.56 6.76
N GLY A 31 6.03 -4.42 7.06
CA GLY A 31 5.47 -3.19 7.61
C GLY A 31 6.06 -2.82 8.99
N MET A 32 6.27 -3.81 9.85
CA MET A 32 6.86 -3.60 11.19
C MET A 32 8.37 -3.33 11.15
N GLY A 33 9.04 -3.71 10.07
CA GLY A 33 10.48 -3.52 9.87
C GLY A 33 10.86 -2.24 9.13
N VAL A 34 9.89 -1.44 8.67
CA VAL A 34 10.19 -0.19 7.95
C VAL A 34 10.84 0.81 8.91
N PRO A 35 12.06 1.31 8.62
CA PRO A 35 12.67 2.35 9.43
C PRO A 35 11.89 3.66 9.29
N LEU A 36 11.59 4.30 10.42
CA LEU A 36 10.98 5.62 10.42
C LEU A 36 12.07 6.68 10.26
N LEU A 37 11.88 7.58 9.29
CA LEU A 37 12.76 8.73 9.08
C LEU A 37 12.55 9.75 10.20
N ASP A 38 13.65 10.21 10.81
CA ASP A 38 13.61 11.37 11.68
C ASP A 38 13.39 12.65 10.85
N THR A 39 12.30 13.34 11.12
CA THR A 39 11.89 14.57 10.42
C THR A 39 12.20 15.84 11.20
N THR A 40 12.96 15.75 12.31
CA THR A 40 13.28 16.88 13.20
C THR A 40 13.89 18.05 12.43
N ARG A 41 14.90 17.79 11.60
CA ARG A 41 15.58 18.84 10.83
C ARG A 41 14.65 19.56 9.84
N ALA A 42 13.76 18.83 9.17
CA ALA A 42 12.77 19.44 8.27
C ALA A 42 11.79 20.34 9.02
N ARG A 43 11.41 19.96 10.25
CA ARG A 43 10.53 20.76 11.11
C ARG A 43 11.21 22.03 11.58
N GLU A 44 12.46 21.94 12.02
CA GLU A 44 13.21 23.06 12.60
C GLU A 44 13.73 24.04 11.54
N GLU A 45 14.29 23.54 10.44
CA GLU A 45 14.92 24.41 9.42
C GLU A 45 13.92 24.92 8.38
N LEU A 46 12.89 24.15 8.06
CA LEU A 46 11.94 24.48 6.98
C LEU A 46 10.54 24.82 7.50
N GLY A 47 10.31 24.73 8.82
CA GLY A 47 8.97 24.87 9.40
C GLY A 47 7.99 23.81 8.91
N TRP A 48 8.50 22.68 8.39
CA TRP A 48 7.65 21.66 7.78
C TRP A 48 6.77 20.98 8.83
N THR A 49 5.49 20.78 8.50
CA THR A 49 4.56 20.00 9.31
C THR A 49 3.68 19.14 8.40
N PRO A 50 3.31 17.91 8.80
CA PRO A 50 2.39 17.09 8.03
C PRO A 50 1.02 17.77 8.00
N ARG A 51 0.46 17.97 6.81
CA ARG A 51 -0.86 18.60 6.60
C ARG A 51 -2.01 17.61 6.56
N ARG A 52 -1.71 16.32 6.42
CA ARG A 52 -2.69 15.23 6.32
C ARG A 52 -2.36 14.16 7.34
N ASP A 53 -3.39 13.63 7.99
CA ASP A 53 -3.26 12.50 8.89
C ASP A 53 -3.01 11.21 8.11
N ALA A 54 -2.25 10.29 8.69
CA ALA A 54 -1.87 9.05 8.03
C ALA A 54 -3.04 8.09 7.81
N LEU A 55 -3.95 7.96 8.80
CA LEU A 55 -5.09 7.04 8.70
C LEU A 55 -6.15 7.59 7.76
N ASP A 56 -6.40 8.90 7.80
CA ASP A 56 -7.32 9.55 6.86
C ASP A 56 -6.80 9.44 5.43
N THR A 57 -5.50 9.67 5.21
CA THR A 57 -4.87 9.51 3.88
C THR A 57 -4.97 8.06 3.38
N LEU A 58 -4.78 7.07 4.26
CA LEU A 58 -4.93 5.66 3.88
C LEU A 58 -6.38 5.32 3.52
N ARG A 59 -7.36 5.89 4.23
CA ARG A 59 -8.77 5.74 3.91
C ARG A 59 -9.10 6.37 2.56
N GLU A 60 -8.69 7.61 2.33
CA GLU A 60 -8.86 8.32 1.05
C GLU A 60 -8.25 7.53 -0.12
N LEU A 61 -7.07 6.93 0.09
CA LEU A 61 -6.42 6.08 -0.91
C LEU A 61 -7.27 4.85 -1.27
N LEU A 62 -7.80 4.14 -0.27
CA LEU A 62 -8.63 2.95 -0.50
C LEU A 62 -9.95 3.29 -1.18
N GLU A 63 -10.55 4.42 -0.82
CA GLU A 63 -11.75 4.97 -1.48
C GLU A 63 -11.44 5.31 -2.95
N GLY A 64 -10.32 5.98 -3.22
CA GLY A 64 -9.88 6.26 -4.59
C GLY A 64 -9.65 5.00 -5.44
N ILE A 65 -9.03 3.96 -4.87
CA ILE A 65 -8.85 2.67 -5.56
C ILE A 65 -10.21 2.03 -5.87
N ARG A 66 -11.14 2.05 -4.91
CA ARG A 66 -12.49 1.49 -5.06
C ARG A 66 -13.26 2.20 -6.18
N ASP A 67 -13.17 3.52 -6.22
CA ASP A 67 -13.93 4.35 -7.16
C ASP A 67 -13.22 4.53 -8.51
N ARG A 68 -12.04 3.91 -8.68
CA ARG A 68 -11.13 4.12 -9.83
C ARG A 68 -10.84 5.61 -10.06
N ALA A 69 -10.70 6.35 -8.97
CA ALA A 69 -10.35 7.76 -9.03
C ALA A 69 -8.97 7.92 -9.69
N GLY A 70 -8.91 8.86 -10.64
CA GLY A 70 -7.70 9.18 -11.37
C GLY A 70 -7.35 10.66 -11.29
N ALA A 71 -6.30 11.04 -12.00
CA ALA A 71 -5.90 12.43 -12.16
C ALA A 71 -5.49 12.67 -13.61
N GLU A 72 -5.49 13.93 -14.04
CA GLU A 72 -5.04 14.37 -15.37
C GLU A 72 -3.51 14.27 -15.53
N THR A 73 -2.95 13.10 -15.23
CA THR A 73 -1.55 12.75 -15.43
C THR A 73 -1.50 11.39 -16.13
N PRO A 74 -0.60 11.17 -17.11
CA PRO A 74 -0.64 9.94 -17.92
C PRO A 74 -0.62 8.60 -17.17
N PRO A 75 -0.02 8.47 -15.96
CA PRO A 75 -0.10 7.23 -15.17
C PRO A 75 -1.37 7.08 -14.32
N LEU A 76 -2.07 8.18 -14.01
CA LEU A 76 -3.27 8.18 -13.16
C LEU A 76 -4.55 8.48 -13.93
N ASP A 77 -4.46 8.73 -15.22
CA ASP A 77 -5.62 8.85 -16.10
C ASP A 77 -6.26 7.45 -16.26
N PRO A 78 -7.52 7.28 -15.80
CA PRO A 78 -8.19 5.98 -15.82
C PRO A 78 -8.43 5.47 -17.25
N ASP A 79 -8.44 6.38 -18.24
CA ASP A 79 -8.67 6.10 -19.65
C ASP A 79 -7.35 6.01 -20.45
N ALA A 80 -6.20 6.30 -19.83
CA ALA A 80 -4.89 6.20 -20.48
C ALA A 80 -4.42 4.74 -20.74
N ALA A 81 -5.17 3.74 -20.28
CA ALA A 81 -4.93 2.32 -20.54
C ALA A 81 -5.33 1.92 -21.98
N GLY A 82 -4.77 2.60 -22.98
CA GLY A 82 -4.92 2.23 -24.39
C GLY A 82 -4.24 0.89 -24.73
N PRO A 83 -4.57 0.27 -25.89
CA PRO A 83 -4.05 -1.04 -26.29
C PRO A 83 -2.52 -1.11 -26.40
N LEU A 84 -1.86 0.04 -26.55
CA LEU A 84 -0.39 0.15 -26.59
C LEU A 84 0.28 0.00 -25.22
N ARG A 85 -0.45 0.17 -24.10
CA ARG A 85 0.04 -0.01 -22.72
C ARG A 85 -0.44 -1.29 -22.02
N ALA A 86 -1.27 -2.10 -22.69
CA ALA A 86 -1.71 -3.39 -22.15
C ALA A 86 -0.54 -4.32 -21.76
N ARG A 87 0.60 -4.20 -22.45
CA ARG A 87 1.84 -4.95 -22.14
C ARG A 87 2.51 -4.49 -20.85
N GLU A 88 2.36 -3.23 -20.45
CA GLU A 88 2.91 -2.69 -19.19
C GLU A 88 2.09 -3.20 -17.99
N LEU A 89 0.76 -3.22 -18.12
CA LEU A 89 -0.14 -3.81 -17.12
C LEU A 89 0.07 -5.33 -16.99
N ALA A 90 0.31 -6.04 -18.10
CA ALA A 90 0.62 -7.46 -18.08
C ALA A 90 1.96 -7.78 -17.38
N THR A 91 2.92 -6.84 -17.41
CA THR A 91 4.21 -6.98 -16.70
C THR A 91 4.07 -6.64 -15.21
N LEU A 92 3.17 -5.72 -14.85
CA LEU A 92 2.84 -5.37 -13.46
C LEU A 92 2.02 -6.45 -12.75
N ALA A 93 1.19 -7.20 -13.49
CA ALA A 93 0.58 -8.44 -13.00
C ALA A 93 1.66 -9.52 -12.89
N GLY A 94 2.43 -9.44 -11.80
CA GLY A 94 3.57 -10.29 -11.51
C GLY A 94 3.31 -11.74 -11.93
N THR A 95 4.23 -12.26 -12.74
CA THR A 95 4.39 -13.70 -12.94
C THR A 95 4.26 -14.39 -11.60
N ARG A 96 3.28 -15.30 -11.47
CA ARG A 96 3.14 -16.18 -10.30
C ARG A 96 4.49 -16.81 -10.01
N GLU A 97 5.16 -16.33 -8.96
CA GLU A 97 6.33 -17.01 -8.43
C GLU A 97 5.81 -18.32 -7.82
N GLN A 98 6.08 -19.41 -8.54
CA GLN A 98 5.89 -20.76 -8.04
C GLN A 98 6.99 -21.00 -6.99
N ALA A 99 6.58 -21.21 -5.75
CA ALA A 99 7.34 -21.93 -4.73
C ALA A 99 6.37 -22.78 -3.93
#